data_AF-A0A972HAL0-F1
#
_entry.id   AF-A0A972HAL0-F1
#
_cell.length_a   1.000
_cell.length_b   1.000
_cell.length_c   1.000
_cell.angle_alpha   90.00
_cell.angle_beta   90.00
_cell.angle_gamma   90.00
#
_symmetry.space_group_name_H-M   'P 1'
#
loop_
_entity.id
_entity.type
_entity.pdbx_description
1 polymer ?
#
loop_
_entity_poly.entity_id
_entity_poly.type
_entity_poly.pdbx_seq_one_letter_code
_entity_poly.pdbx_strand_id
1 'polypeptide(L)'
;MAASLTSDFATDESKVSPGLNLPQTVGNKLWLPMFVMAVMAFVIGFGVHLAKTSAVADATDPELIARLGHIATGINFIGFAAVFAAISFAIARILGEFRTGGGDIQVATGKSAKTLKMPAEGKGFIVLMAMAMMIILAGVIGHFIVAAQVGGNIAIEDSELWAIRLEAVRRLGVAIYLLSILLGLATIVRVLRFQSLRIRELVG
;
A
#
# COMPACT_ATOMS: atom_id res chain seq x y z
N MET A 1 30.08 -17.03 23.84
CA MET A 1 28.76 -17.69 23.60
C MET A 1 27.79 -16.86 22.74
N ALA A 2 28.18 -15.73 22.13
CA ALA A 2 27.27 -14.89 21.33
C ALA A 2 27.15 -15.30 19.84
N ALA A 3 28.13 -16.03 19.29
CA ALA A 3 28.19 -16.35 17.86
C ALA A 3 27.06 -17.26 17.34
N SER A 4 26.25 -17.89 18.21
CA SER A 4 25.18 -18.80 17.79
C SER A 4 23.80 -18.14 17.67
N LEU A 5 23.65 -16.84 17.98
CA LEU A 5 22.33 -16.18 17.96
C LEU A 5 21.96 -15.59 16.59
N THR A 6 22.92 -15.44 15.68
CA THR A 6 22.73 -14.80 14.37
C THR A 6 22.74 -15.78 13.19
N SER A 7 22.95 -17.08 13.41
CA SER A 7 22.94 -18.12 12.36
C SER A 7 21.62 -18.20 11.60
N ASP A 8 20.52 -17.77 12.21
CA ASP A 8 19.17 -17.84 11.65
C ASP A 8 18.90 -16.72 10.62
N PHE A 9 19.83 -15.78 10.46
CA PHE A 9 19.68 -14.62 9.60
C PHE A 9 20.72 -14.62 8.47
N ALA A 10 20.21 -14.67 7.24
CA ALA A 10 21.05 -14.44 6.06
C ALA A 10 21.45 -12.96 5.99
N THR A 11 22.75 -12.66 5.98
CA THR A 11 23.28 -11.30 6.03
C THR A 11 24.18 -10.96 4.83
N ASP A 12 24.29 -9.67 4.55
CA ASP A 12 25.30 -9.07 3.68
C ASP A 12 26.19 -8.14 4.51
N GLU A 13 27.51 -8.23 4.31
CA GLU A 13 28.48 -7.40 5.00
C GLU A 13 28.97 -6.25 4.11
N SER A 14 29.09 -5.06 4.70
CA SER A 14 29.61 -3.87 4.04
C SER A 14 30.57 -3.12 4.98
N LYS A 15 31.62 -2.52 4.41
CA LYS A 15 32.54 -1.65 5.17
C LYS A 15 31.95 -0.29 5.51
N VAL A 16 30.86 0.08 4.85
CA VAL A 16 30.15 1.35 5.02
C VAL A 16 28.68 1.10 5.31
N SER A 17 28.01 2.10 5.89
CA SER A 17 26.58 2.02 6.13
C SER A 17 25.82 1.77 4.82
N PRO A 18 25.06 0.67 4.74
CA PRO A 18 24.29 0.34 3.58
C PRO A 18 23.09 1.27 3.52
N GLY A 19 23.16 2.24 2.61
CA GLY A 19 22.08 3.17 2.30
C GLY A 19 20.75 2.48 1.96
N LEU A 20 19.74 3.32 1.71
CA LEU A 20 18.41 2.86 1.32
C LEU A 20 18.46 2.05 0.02
N ASN A 21 17.74 0.93 -0.02
CA ASN A 21 17.47 0.22 -1.27
C ASN A 21 16.33 0.91 -2.06
N LEU A 22 16.04 0.41 -3.26
CA LEU A 22 15.04 1.03 -4.14
C LEU A 22 13.63 1.09 -3.49
N PRO A 23 13.03 -0.01 -2.98
CA PRO A 23 11.74 0.06 -2.29
C PRO A 23 11.70 1.07 -1.13
N GLN A 24 12.78 1.15 -0.36
CA GLN A 24 12.88 2.07 0.78
C GLN A 24 12.98 3.53 0.33
N THR A 25 13.74 3.78 -0.75
CA THR A 25 13.89 5.11 -1.36
C THR A 25 12.55 5.61 -1.91
N VAL A 26 11.84 4.74 -2.63
CA VAL A 26 10.49 5.01 -3.14
C VAL A 26 9.53 5.25 -1.98
N GLY A 27 9.58 4.39 -0.95
CA GLY A 27 8.78 4.52 0.26
C GLY A 27 8.96 5.87 0.95
N ASN A 28 10.21 6.32 1.10
CA ASN A 28 10.53 7.61 1.72
C ASN A 28 9.95 8.80 0.96
N LYS A 29 9.85 8.71 -0.37
CA LYS A 29 9.35 9.81 -1.22
C LYS A 29 7.83 9.80 -1.38
N LEU A 30 7.21 8.62 -1.47
CA LEU A 30 5.82 8.50 -1.91
C LEU A 30 4.79 8.35 -0.78
N TRP A 31 5.19 8.04 0.46
CA TRP A 31 4.23 7.83 1.55
C TRP A 31 3.32 9.05 1.79
N LEU A 32 3.90 10.25 1.85
CA LEU A 32 3.16 11.48 2.15
C LEU A 32 2.31 11.94 0.96
N PRO A 33 2.81 12.00 -0.29
CA PRO A 33 1.97 12.30 -1.45
C PRO A 33 0.76 11.36 -1.58
N MET A 34 0.95 10.06 -1.33
CA MET A 34 -0.17 9.11 -1.37
C MET A 34 -1.17 9.35 -0.24
N PHE A 35 -0.71 9.70 0.96
CA PHE A 35 -1.60 10.08 2.05
C PHE A 35 -2.43 11.33 1.71
N VAL A 36 -1.80 12.36 1.14
CA VAL A 36 -2.51 13.57 0.69
C VAL A 36 -3.53 13.24 -0.40
N MET A 37 -3.14 12.42 -1.39
CA MET A 37 -4.05 11.94 -2.43
C MET A 37 -5.25 11.19 -1.86
N ALA A 38 -5.04 10.37 -0.84
CA ALA A 38 -6.13 9.66 -0.16
C ALA A 38 -7.13 10.64 0.45
N VAL A 39 -6.64 11.62 1.23
CA VAL A 39 -7.49 12.64 1.86
C VAL A 39 -8.28 13.41 0.80
N MET A 40 -7.61 13.87 -0.26
CA MET A 40 -8.25 14.59 -1.36
C MET A 40 -9.33 13.75 -2.05
N ALA A 41 -9.05 12.49 -2.35
CA ALA A 41 -10.00 11.60 -2.99
C ALA A 41 -11.26 11.38 -2.14
N PHE A 42 -11.13 11.18 -0.82
CA PHE A 42 -12.30 11.05 0.05
C PHE A 42 -13.11 12.34 0.15
N VAL A 43 -12.46 13.52 0.20
CA VAL A 43 -13.15 14.81 0.19
C VAL A 43 -13.94 15.01 -1.11
N ILE A 44 -13.32 14.72 -2.25
CA ILE A 44 -13.99 14.82 -3.55
C ILE A 44 -15.13 13.79 -3.63
N GLY A 45 -14.88 12.54 -3.23
CA GLY A 45 -15.87 11.47 -3.24
C GLY A 45 -17.08 11.76 -2.35
N PHE A 46 -16.86 12.43 -1.22
CA PHE A 46 -17.92 12.96 -0.35
C PHE A 46 -18.76 14.01 -1.09
N GLY A 47 -18.13 14.97 -1.77
CA GLY A 47 -18.83 15.96 -2.59
C GLY A 47 -19.70 15.33 -3.69
N VAL A 48 -19.20 14.30 -4.37
CA VAL A 48 -19.97 13.57 -5.38
C VAL A 48 -21.12 12.77 -4.73
N HIS A 49 -20.93 12.22 -3.53
CA HIS A 49 -22.03 11.58 -2.79
C HIS A 49 -23.13 12.59 -2.43
N LEU A 50 -22.78 13.81 -2.01
CA LEU A 50 -23.77 14.85 -1.75
C LEU A 50 -24.55 15.23 -3.01
N ALA A 51 -23.86 15.39 -4.14
CA ALA A 51 -24.49 15.66 -5.43
C ALA A 51 -25.45 14.54 -5.84
N LYS A 52 -25.04 13.26 -5.66
CA LYS A 52 -25.90 12.10 -5.90
C LYS A 52 -27.11 12.09 -4.98
N THR A 53 -26.94 12.35 -3.69
CA THR A 53 -28.05 12.37 -2.73
C THR A 53 -29.06 13.46 -3.05
N SER A 54 -28.60 14.65 -3.46
CA SER A 54 -29.49 15.71 -3.96
C SER A 54 -30.25 15.27 -5.20
N ALA A 55 -29.54 14.69 -6.17
CA ALA A 55 -30.13 14.17 -7.41
C ALA A 55 -31.24 13.13 -7.14
N VAL A 56 -31.07 12.25 -6.14
CA VAL A 56 -32.11 11.31 -5.71
C VAL A 56 -33.28 12.03 -5.04
N ALA A 57 -33.00 12.99 -4.14
CA ALA A 57 -34.04 13.74 -3.43
C ALA A 57 -34.94 14.56 -4.36
N ASP A 58 -34.34 15.15 -5.39
CA ASP A 58 -35.02 15.97 -6.39
C ASP A 58 -35.69 15.13 -7.51
N ALA A 59 -35.65 13.80 -7.40
CA ALA A 59 -36.14 12.86 -8.41
C ALA A 59 -35.62 13.17 -9.83
N THR A 60 -34.34 13.53 -9.93
CA THR A 60 -33.67 13.78 -11.21
C THR A 60 -33.51 12.51 -12.05
N ASP A 61 -33.03 12.68 -13.28
CA ASP A 61 -32.82 11.61 -14.26
C ASP A 61 -32.11 10.37 -13.65
N PRO A 62 -32.73 9.18 -13.70
CA PRO A 62 -32.13 7.92 -13.25
C PRO A 62 -30.74 7.65 -13.84
N GLU A 63 -30.49 8.11 -15.07
CA GLU A 63 -29.18 7.98 -15.71
C GLU A 63 -28.11 8.75 -14.95
N LEU A 64 -28.37 10.00 -14.57
CA LEU A 64 -27.46 10.84 -13.80
C LEU A 64 -27.14 10.21 -12.43
N ILE A 65 -28.17 9.69 -11.76
CA ILE A 65 -28.02 9.03 -10.44
C ILE A 65 -27.09 7.81 -10.55
N ALA A 66 -27.28 6.98 -11.58
CA ALA A 66 -26.44 5.82 -11.84
C ALA A 66 -24.99 6.23 -12.16
N ARG A 67 -24.80 7.22 -13.06
CA ARG A 67 -23.46 7.76 -13.40
C ARG A 67 -22.73 8.28 -12.16
N LEU A 68 -23.38 9.10 -11.35
CA LEU A 68 -22.81 9.62 -10.10
C LEU A 68 -22.48 8.48 -9.11
N GLY A 69 -23.29 7.42 -9.05
CA GLY A 69 -23.00 6.24 -8.25
C GLY A 69 -21.68 5.57 -8.62
N HIS A 70 -21.41 5.36 -9.90
CA HIS A 70 -20.14 4.78 -10.36
C HIS A 70 -18.96 5.75 -10.17
N ILE A 71 -19.11 7.04 -10.48
CA ILE A 71 -18.06 8.04 -10.30
C ILE A 71 -17.65 8.14 -8.83
N ALA A 72 -18.62 8.29 -7.93
CA ALA A 72 -18.34 8.46 -6.52
C ALA A 72 -17.67 7.21 -5.93
N THR A 73 -18.11 6.03 -6.37
CA THR A 73 -17.47 4.76 -6.00
C THR A 73 -16.02 4.72 -6.50
N GLY A 74 -15.79 5.00 -7.79
CA GLY A 74 -14.44 5.02 -8.38
C GLY A 74 -13.49 5.96 -7.64
N ILE A 75 -13.94 7.17 -7.32
CA ILE A 75 -13.15 8.16 -6.56
C ILE A 75 -12.82 7.66 -5.15
N ASN A 76 -13.79 7.11 -4.42
CA ASN A 76 -13.53 6.55 -3.09
C ASN A 76 -12.50 5.42 -3.13
N PHE A 77 -12.50 4.59 -4.18
CA PHE A 77 -11.50 3.53 -4.35
C PHE A 77 -10.12 4.02 -4.75
N ILE A 78 -10.01 5.16 -5.46
CA ILE A 78 -8.73 5.86 -5.58
C ILE A 78 -8.23 6.26 -4.18
N GLY A 79 -9.12 6.77 -3.33
CA GLY A 79 -8.82 7.07 -1.92
C GLY A 79 -8.29 5.87 -1.16
N PHE A 80 -8.99 4.73 -1.20
CA PHE A 80 -8.54 3.49 -0.57
C PHE A 80 -7.18 3.00 -1.11
N ALA A 81 -7.01 2.98 -2.43
CA ALA A 81 -5.74 2.58 -3.05
C ALA A 81 -4.59 3.48 -2.58
N ALA A 82 -4.83 4.79 -2.47
CA ALA A 82 -3.85 5.75 -1.99
C ALA A 82 -3.53 5.56 -0.49
N VAL A 83 -4.51 5.25 0.36
CA VAL A 83 -4.26 4.89 1.78
C VAL A 83 -3.36 3.67 1.88
N PHE A 84 -3.70 2.60 1.16
CA PHE A 84 -2.94 1.37 1.19
C PHE A 84 -1.52 1.54 0.65
N ALA A 85 -1.35 2.32 -0.41
CA ALA A 85 -0.05 2.71 -0.94
C ALA A 85 0.75 3.53 0.10
N ALA A 86 0.12 4.52 0.76
CA ALA A 86 0.76 5.33 1.79
C ALA A 86 1.28 4.47 2.94
N ILE A 87 0.47 3.54 3.45
CA ILE A 87 0.87 2.59 4.51
C ILE A 87 2.05 1.72 4.04
N SER A 88 1.97 1.20 2.82
CA SER A 88 3.03 0.34 2.26
C SER A 88 4.35 1.09 2.11
N PHE A 89 4.29 2.31 1.60
CA PHE A 89 5.45 3.18 1.47
C PHE A 89 6.00 3.61 2.83
N ALA A 90 5.15 3.82 3.83
CA ALA A 90 5.57 4.07 5.21
C ALA A 90 6.28 2.85 5.82
N ILE A 91 5.78 1.63 5.59
CA ILE A 91 6.47 0.39 6.00
C ILE A 91 7.85 0.29 5.35
N ALA A 92 7.93 0.51 4.03
CA ALA A 92 9.21 0.51 3.32
C ALA A 92 10.16 1.58 3.86
N ARG A 93 9.67 2.79 4.14
CA ARG A 93 10.45 3.86 4.78
C ARG A 93 11.00 3.43 6.14
N ILE A 94 10.15 2.90 7.03
CA ILE A 94 10.55 2.41 8.37
C ILE A 94 11.64 1.35 8.26
N LEU A 95 11.48 0.39 7.35
CA LEU A 95 12.51 -0.63 7.09
C LEU A 95 13.82 -0.03 6.57
N GLY A 96 13.74 1.08 5.85
CA GLY A 96 14.88 1.90 5.42
C GLY A 96 15.64 2.50 6.58
N GLU A 97 14.93 3.17 7.49
CA GLU A 97 15.53 3.79 8.69
C GLU A 97 16.23 2.74 9.57
N PHE A 98 15.67 1.54 9.72
CA PHE A 98 16.33 0.46 10.45
C PHE A 98 17.56 -0.09 9.73
N ARG A 99 17.58 -0.07 8.39
CA ARG A 99 18.72 -0.53 7.60
C ARG A 99 19.89 0.44 7.75
N THR A 100 19.65 1.73 7.57
CA THR A 100 20.68 2.78 7.65
C THR A 100 21.12 2.97 9.09
N GLY A 101 20.19 3.23 10.02
CA GLY A 101 20.52 3.47 11.42
C GLY A 101 21.22 2.28 12.10
N GLY A 102 20.78 1.05 11.81
CA GLY A 102 21.46 -0.15 12.30
C GLY A 102 22.86 -0.35 11.69
N GLY A 103 23.06 0.09 10.45
CA GLY A 103 24.37 0.09 9.80
C GLY A 103 25.32 1.12 10.39
N ASP A 104 24.85 2.35 10.58
CA ASP A 104 25.62 3.48 11.13
C ASP A 104 26.16 3.15 12.52
N ILE A 105 25.33 2.56 13.39
CA ILE A 105 25.75 2.14 14.74
C ILE A 105 26.86 1.08 14.67
N GLN A 106 26.76 0.11 13.75
CA GLN A 106 27.80 -0.91 13.59
C GLN A 106 29.13 -0.30 13.14
N VAL A 107 29.10 0.58 12.13
CA VAL A 107 30.31 1.26 11.62
C VAL A 107 30.93 2.17 12.68
N ALA A 108 30.13 2.87 13.48
CA ALA A 108 30.61 3.72 14.56
C ALA A 108 31.40 2.95 15.64
N THR A 109 31.13 1.66 15.82
CA THR A 109 31.89 0.78 16.73
C THR A 109 33.16 0.17 16.10
N GLY A 110 33.54 0.60 14.89
CA GLY A 110 34.69 0.08 14.15
C GLY A 110 34.47 -1.30 13.53
N LYS A 111 33.23 -1.82 13.54
CA LYS A 111 32.86 -3.11 12.93
C LYS A 111 32.28 -2.88 11.52
N SER A 112 32.35 -3.88 10.65
CA SER A 112 31.63 -3.85 9.37
C SER A 112 30.12 -3.87 9.61
N ALA A 113 29.36 -3.16 8.78
CA ALA A 113 27.90 -3.16 8.82
C ALA A 113 27.37 -4.48 8.25
N LYS A 114 26.74 -5.29 9.11
CA LYS A 114 25.94 -6.43 8.67
C LYS A 114 24.50 -6.01 8.46
N THR A 115 23.95 -6.31 7.29
CA THR A 115 22.52 -6.12 7.01
C THR A 115 21.82 -7.42 6.74
N LEU A 116 20.55 -7.47 7.14
CA LEU A 116 19.66 -8.56 6.83
C LEU A 116 19.35 -8.59 5.32
N LYS A 117 19.56 -9.72 4.67
CA LYS A 117 19.05 -9.98 3.31
C LYS A 117 17.54 -9.92 3.32
N MET A 118 16.94 -9.43 2.24
CA MET A 118 15.48 -9.30 2.17
C MET A 118 14.80 -10.65 2.46
N PRO A 119 14.04 -10.76 3.56
CA PRO A 119 13.42 -12.01 3.95
C PRO A 119 12.22 -12.34 3.05
N ALA A 120 11.72 -13.57 3.10
CA ALA A 120 10.66 -14.04 2.21
C ALA A 120 9.37 -13.20 2.36
N GLU A 121 9.04 -12.81 3.59
CA GLU A 121 7.90 -11.95 3.90
C GLU A 121 8.03 -10.57 3.23
N GLY A 122 9.25 -10.02 3.16
CA GLY A 122 9.51 -8.74 2.49
C GLY A 122 9.33 -8.80 0.98
N LYS A 123 9.70 -9.92 0.36
CA LYS A 123 9.43 -10.18 -1.06
C LYS A 123 7.93 -10.35 -1.31
N GLY A 124 7.26 -11.12 -0.46
CA GLY A 124 5.82 -11.34 -0.52
C GLY A 124 5.02 -10.04 -0.37
N PHE A 125 5.43 -9.18 0.56
CA PHE A 125 4.89 -7.83 0.72
C PHE A 125 4.89 -7.07 -0.61
N ILE A 126 6.06 -6.93 -1.26
CA ILE A 126 6.20 -6.16 -2.51
C ILE A 126 5.34 -6.75 -3.64
N VAL A 127 5.39 -8.06 -3.84
CA VAL A 127 4.67 -8.73 -4.93
C VAL A 127 3.16 -8.64 -4.74
N LEU A 128 2.66 -8.96 -3.54
CA LEU A 128 1.23 -8.92 -3.25
C LEU A 128 0.70 -7.48 -3.26
N MET A 129 1.50 -6.50 -2.83
CA MET A 129 1.16 -5.08 -2.91
C MET A 129 0.92 -4.66 -4.36
N ALA A 130 1.86 -4.99 -5.25
CA ALA A 130 1.75 -4.65 -6.67
C ALA A 130 0.53 -5.32 -7.31
N MET A 131 0.30 -6.60 -7.03
CA MET A 131 -0.86 -7.33 -7.53
C MET A 131 -2.18 -6.73 -7.03
N ALA A 132 -2.28 -6.43 -5.74
CA ALA A 132 -3.45 -5.82 -5.15
C ALA A 132 -3.74 -4.44 -5.73
N MET A 133 -2.71 -3.60 -5.93
CA MET A 133 -2.85 -2.30 -6.59
C MET A 133 -3.45 -2.44 -7.99
N MET A 134 -2.96 -3.39 -8.79
CA MET A 134 -3.47 -3.59 -10.14
C MET A 134 -4.94 -4.02 -10.14
N ILE A 135 -5.34 -4.91 -9.22
CA ILE A 135 -6.74 -5.35 -9.09
C ILE A 135 -7.65 -4.19 -8.68
N ILE A 136 -7.24 -3.39 -7.69
CA ILE A 136 -8.02 -2.23 -7.25
C ILE A 136 -8.14 -1.20 -8.39
N LEU A 137 -7.03 -0.89 -9.08
CA LEU A 137 -7.04 0.04 -10.21
C LEU A 137 -7.91 -0.45 -11.37
N ALA A 138 -7.90 -1.75 -11.68
CA ALA A 138 -8.81 -2.31 -12.67
C ALA A 138 -10.28 -2.10 -12.28
N GLY A 139 -10.61 -2.30 -10.99
CA GLY A 139 -11.95 -2.00 -10.46
C GLY A 139 -12.32 -0.52 -10.58
N VAL A 140 -11.39 0.39 -10.25
CA VAL A 140 -11.57 1.85 -10.39
C VAL A 140 -11.83 2.23 -11.85
N ILE A 141 -10.98 1.76 -12.77
CA ILE A 141 -11.13 2.03 -14.20
C ILE A 141 -12.49 1.50 -14.70
N GLY A 142 -12.88 0.30 -14.28
CA GLY A 142 -14.19 -0.28 -14.59
C GLY A 142 -15.34 0.63 -14.17
N HIS A 143 -15.28 1.27 -13.00
CA HIS A 143 -16.30 2.24 -12.59
C HIS A 143 -16.39 3.44 -13.51
N PHE A 144 -15.26 4.02 -13.89
CA PHE A 144 -15.27 5.18 -14.79
C PHE A 144 -15.75 4.82 -16.20
N ILE A 145 -15.40 3.63 -16.70
CA ILE A 145 -15.91 3.12 -17.98
C ILE A 145 -17.42 2.98 -17.92
N VAL A 146 -17.96 2.33 -16.88
CA VAL A 146 -19.42 2.15 -16.75
C VAL A 146 -20.11 3.51 -16.62
N ALA A 147 -19.58 4.41 -15.77
CA ALA A 147 -20.11 5.77 -15.64
C ALA A 147 -20.17 6.53 -16.97
N ALA A 148 -19.20 6.34 -17.86
CA ALA A 148 -19.18 7.00 -19.16
C ALA A 148 -20.16 6.40 -20.18
N GLN A 149 -20.65 5.19 -19.95
CA GLN A 149 -21.44 4.42 -20.91
C GLN A 149 -22.89 4.19 -20.49
N VAL A 150 -23.23 4.44 -19.21
CA VAL A 150 -24.60 4.34 -18.69
C VAL A 150 -25.53 5.30 -19.42
N GLY A 151 -26.66 4.78 -19.90
CA GLY A 151 -27.65 5.50 -20.72
C GLY A 151 -27.32 5.54 -22.21
N GLY A 152 -26.14 5.05 -22.60
CA GLY A 152 -25.75 4.80 -23.98
C GLY A 152 -25.60 3.31 -24.25
N ASN A 153 -24.37 2.81 -24.17
CA ASN A 153 -24.04 1.42 -24.47
C ASN A 153 -24.36 0.45 -23.32
N ILE A 154 -24.49 0.96 -22.10
CA ILE A 154 -24.87 0.17 -20.92
C ILE A 154 -26.24 0.65 -20.47
N ALA A 155 -27.21 -0.26 -20.46
CA ALA A 155 -28.54 0.02 -19.92
C ALA A 155 -28.46 0.31 -18.42
N ILE A 156 -29.37 1.14 -17.91
CA ILE A 156 -29.38 1.54 -16.49
C ILE A 156 -29.50 0.31 -15.58
N GLU A 157 -30.34 -0.66 -15.94
CA GLU A 157 -30.49 -1.94 -15.24
C GLU A 157 -29.20 -2.79 -15.21
N ASP A 158 -28.43 -2.80 -16.31
CA ASP A 158 -27.16 -3.50 -16.37
C ASP A 158 -26.06 -2.80 -15.56
N SER A 159 -26.19 -1.50 -15.31
CA SER A 159 -25.21 -0.72 -14.53
C SER A 159 -25.08 -1.22 -13.09
N GLU A 160 -26.19 -1.65 -12.48
CA GLU A 160 -26.21 -2.20 -11.13
C GLU A 160 -25.46 -3.54 -11.08
N LEU A 161 -25.69 -4.41 -12.06
CA LEU A 161 -24.95 -5.66 -12.19
C LEU A 161 -23.44 -5.43 -12.34
N TRP A 162 -23.05 -4.40 -13.11
CA TRP A 162 -21.65 -3.99 -13.20
C TRP A 162 -21.10 -3.50 -11.87
N ALA A 163 -21.86 -2.72 -11.10
CA ALA A 163 -21.43 -2.25 -9.78
C ALA A 163 -21.12 -3.42 -8.83
N ILE A 164 -21.97 -4.47 -8.84
CA ILE A 164 -21.80 -5.70 -8.05
C ILE A 164 -20.54 -6.48 -8.50
N ARG A 165 -20.35 -6.65 -9.82
CA ARG A 165 -19.17 -7.35 -10.36
C ARG A 165 -17.88 -6.64 -9.98
N LEU A 166 -17.85 -5.32 -10.14
CA LEU A 166 -16.70 -4.50 -9.75
C LEU A 166 -16.48 -4.55 -8.23
N GLU A 167 -17.54 -4.75 -7.44
CA GLU A 167 -17.40 -4.88 -5.99
C GLU A 167 -16.64 -6.14 -5.60
N ALA A 168 -16.93 -7.27 -6.25
CA ALA A 168 -16.17 -8.49 -6.04
C ALA A 168 -14.68 -8.30 -6.35
N VAL A 169 -14.36 -7.65 -7.47
CA VAL A 169 -12.97 -7.33 -7.88
C VAL A 169 -12.29 -6.47 -6.80
N ARG A 170 -12.97 -5.42 -6.33
CA ARG A 170 -12.42 -4.50 -5.32
C ARG A 170 -12.20 -5.19 -3.98
N ARG A 171 -13.16 -5.99 -3.50
CA ARG A 171 -13.04 -6.75 -2.24
C ARG A 171 -11.87 -7.74 -2.30
N LEU A 172 -11.68 -8.42 -3.42
CA LEU A 172 -10.52 -9.29 -3.63
C LEU A 172 -9.20 -8.50 -3.57
N GLY A 173 -9.13 -7.38 -4.28
CA GLY A 173 -7.96 -6.50 -4.26
C GLY A 173 -7.62 -6.02 -2.85
N VAL A 174 -8.61 -5.56 -2.08
CA VAL A 174 -8.44 -5.15 -0.68
C VAL A 174 -7.93 -6.29 0.19
N ALA A 175 -8.50 -7.50 0.08
CA ALA A 175 -8.07 -8.65 0.87
C ALA A 175 -6.59 -9.00 0.62
N ILE A 176 -6.18 -9.04 -0.65
CA ILE A 176 -4.78 -9.28 -1.03
C ILE A 176 -3.87 -8.15 -0.50
N TYR A 177 -4.36 -6.91 -0.53
CA TYR A 177 -3.60 -5.78 -0.01
C TYR A 177 -3.36 -5.87 1.50
N LEU A 178 -4.39 -6.19 2.27
CA LEU A 178 -4.27 -6.36 3.72
C LEU A 178 -3.31 -7.50 4.06
N LEU A 179 -3.32 -8.60 3.30
CA LEU A 179 -2.32 -9.66 3.42
C LEU A 179 -0.90 -9.17 3.12
N SER A 180 -0.72 -8.36 2.08
CA SER A 180 0.55 -7.72 1.77
C SER A 180 1.06 -6.89 2.96
N ILE A 181 0.21 -6.01 3.52
CA ILE A 181 0.56 -5.18 4.68
C ILE A 181 0.97 -6.04 5.87
N LEU A 182 0.26 -7.15 6.14
CA LEU A 182 0.62 -8.09 7.19
C LEU A 182 2.04 -8.65 7.01
N LEU A 183 2.42 -9.02 5.78
CA LEU A 183 3.79 -9.46 5.47
C LEU A 183 4.82 -8.33 5.65
N GLY A 184 4.44 -7.09 5.32
CA GLY A 184 5.26 -5.90 5.57
C GLY A 184 5.54 -5.69 7.06
N LEU A 185 4.51 -5.82 7.90
CA LEU A 185 4.64 -5.75 9.36
C LEU A 185 5.46 -6.92 9.93
N ALA A 186 5.24 -8.14 9.43
CA ALA A 186 6.06 -9.30 9.82
C ALA A 186 7.54 -9.09 9.48
N THR A 187 7.83 -8.43 8.35
CA THR A 187 9.19 -8.04 7.96
C THR A 187 9.79 -7.05 8.95
N ILE A 188 9.03 -6.06 9.43
CA ILE A 188 9.48 -5.13 10.48
C ILE A 188 9.87 -5.90 11.75
N VAL A 189 9.03 -6.82 12.22
CA VAL A 189 9.33 -7.64 13.41
C VAL A 189 10.64 -8.41 13.22
N ARG A 190 10.84 -9.02 12.05
CA ARG A 190 12.06 -9.77 11.74
C ARG A 190 13.30 -8.88 11.73
N VAL A 191 13.20 -7.67 11.17
CA VAL A 191 14.29 -6.68 11.18
C VAL A 191 14.59 -6.20 12.60
N LEU A 192 13.57 -5.92 13.42
CA LEU A 192 13.76 -5.50 14.81
C LEU A 192 14.47 -6.57 15.65
N ARG A 193 14.08 -7.85 15.49
CA ARG A 193 14.77 -8.97 16.13
C ARG A 193 16.24 -9.02 15.72
N PHE A 194 16.52 -8.93 14.42
CA PHE A 194 17.88 -8.88 13.89
C PHE A 194 18.70 -7.73 14.51
N GLN A 195 18.16 -6.51 14.50
CA GLN A 195 18.84 -5.33 15.05
C GLN A 195 19.08 -5.45 16.56
N SER A 196 18.11 -5.96 17.33
CA SER A 196 18.26 -6.14 18.78
C SER A 196 19.38 -7.11 19.15
N LEU A 197 19.53 -8.20 18.41
CA LEU A 197 20.62 -9.16 18.60
C LEU A 197 21.96 -8.51 18.26
N ARG A 198 22.00 -7.78 17.13
CA ARG A 198 23.22 -7.11 16.69
C ARG A 198 23.71 -6.06 17.68
N ILE A 199 22.82 -5.25 18.25
CA ILE A 199 23.18 -4.25 19.28
C ILE A 199 23.78 -4.93 20.51
N ARG A 200 23.23 -6.06 20.95
CA ARG A 200 23.79 -6.83 22.08
C ARG A 200 25.21 -7.31 21.79
N GLU A 201 25.51 -7.72 20.56
CA GLU A 201 26.86 -8.10 20.10
C GLU A 201 27.81 -6.91 19.88
N LEU A 202 27.33 -5.67 20.03
CA LEU A 202 28.17 -4.47 19.99
C LEU A 202 28.55 -3.99 21.38
N VAL A 203 27.64 -4.15 22.36
CA VAL A 203 27.83 -3.72 23.75
C VAL A 203 28.58 -4.76 24.59
N GLY A 204 28.40 -6.05 24.28
CA GLY A 204 29.19 -7.16 24.84
C GLY A 204 30.39 -7.51 23.98
#